data_AF-A0AA35UCA7-F1
#
_entry.id   AF-A0AA35UCA7-F1
#
_cell.length_a   1.000
_cell.length_b   1.000
_cell.length_c   1.000
_cell.angle_alpha   90.00
_cell.angle_beta   90.00
_cell.angle_gamma   90.00
#
_symmetry.space_group_name_H-M   'P 1'
#
loop_
_entity.id
_entity.type
_entity.pdbx_description
1 polymer ?
#
loop_
_entity_poly.entity_id
_entity_poly.type
_entity_poly.pdbx_seq_one_letter_code
_entity_poly.pdbx_strand_id
1 'polypeptide(L)'
;MNRKTSKSLNRELAQAKAMSLAKAVLAASIIEAATAHGAFACWAVGPVEHMRAEYVEMLAEARDLEEGGAIQLAANLRAQAERMLEEKWHDAAANVVCTGGKNDALDKYLAGSAYTAAWYLGLISSTSYTGVAAGDTMASHAGWTESTAYSQATRVAPSFSAASSGSKATSAAASFSINAAATIKGPFLTSNNTKSGTTGILYSAGLFSSGDRTLANGDTLNVTYTAGL
;
A
#
# COMPACT_ATOMS: atom_id res chain seq x y z
N MET A 1 55.06 -29.95 21.40
CA MET A 1 54.13 -29.50 20.33
C MET A 1 52.72 -29.89 20.75
N ASN A 2 51.98 -28.98 21.40
CA ASN A 2 50.66 -29.31 21.97
C ASN A 2 49.62 -29.44 20.84
N ARG A 3 49.24 -30.69 20.51
CA ARG A 3 48.12 -30.96 19.60
C ARG A 3 46.82 -30.58 20.30
N LYS A 4 46.15 -29.54 19.79
CA LYS A 4 44.78 -29.20 20.19
C LYS A 4 43.85 -30.41 19.91
N THR A 5 42.90 -30.64 20.81
CA THR A 5 41.91 -31.72 20.65
C THR A 5 40.89 -31.37 19.55
N SER A 6 40.28 -32.35 18.89
CA SER A 6 39.30 -32.08 17.81
C SER A 6 38.11 -31.24 18.31
N LYS A 7 37.72 -31.44 19.58
CA LYS A 7 36.66 -30.66 20.25
C LYS A 7 37.03 -29.18 20.43
N SER A 8 38.30 -28.86 20.73
CA SER A 8 38.74 -27.46 20.81
C SER A 8 38.86 -26.83 19.42
N LEU A 9 39.32 -27.58 18.42
CA LEU A 9 39.37 -27.11 17.03
C LEU A 9 37.97 -26.78 16.46
N ASN A 10 36.97 -27.62 16.75
CA ASN A 10 35.60 -27.39 16.30
C ASN A 10 34.94 -26.17 16.97
N ARG A 11 35.27 -25.90 18.25
CA ARG A 11 34.80 -24.69 18.94
C ARG A 11 35.44 -23.42 18.37
N GLU A 12 36.75 -23.45 18.10
CA GLU A 12 37.45 -22.33 17.46
C GLU A 12 36.92 -22.06 16.04
N LEU A 13 36.63 -23.12 15.26
CA LEU A 13 36.02 -22.98 13.93
C LEU A 13 34.62 -22.37 13.98
N ALA A 14 33.80 -22.77 14.96
CA ALA A 14 32.47 -22.20 15.16
C ALA A 14 32.54 -20.72 15.57
N GLN A 15 33.48 -20.36 16.46
CA GLN A 15 33.72 -18.97 16.86
C GLN A 15 34.26 -18.12 15.70
N ALA A 16 35.14 -18.67 14.87
CA ALA A 16 35.67 -17.98 13.69
C ALA A 16 34.57 -17.71 12.64
N LYS A 17 33.65 -18.66 12.41
CA LYS A 17 32.47 -18.47 11.54
C LYS A 17 31.53 -17.40 12.11
N ALA A 18 31.25 -17.43 13.42
CA ALA A 18 30.43 -16.42 14.08
C ALA A 18 31.07 -15.01 13.99
N MET A 19 32.39 -14.90 14.16
CA MET A 19 33.12 -13.64 13.97
C MET A 19 33.13 -13.17 12.51
N SER A 20 33.25 -14.09 11.54
CA SER A 20 33.15 -13.75 10.12
C SER A 20 31.77 -13.18 9.75
N LEU A 21 30.70 -13.74 10.30
CA LEU A 21 29.34 -13.24 10.12
C LEU A 21 29.18 -11.86 10.76
N ALA A 22 29.64 -11.68 12.00
CA ALA A 22 29.61 -10.39 12.68
C ALA A 22 30.43 -9.32 11.93
N LYS A 23 31.53 -9.71 11.28
CA LYS A 23 32.39 -8.81 10.50
C LYS A 23 31.78 -8.44 9.15
N ALA A 24 31.01 -9.33 8.51
CA ALA A 24 30.21 -8.99 7.32
C ALA A 24 29.09 -8.00 7.67
N VAL A 25 28.44 -8.17 8.82
CA VAL A 25 27.48 -7.21 9.38
C VAL A 25 28.12 -5.85 9.64
N LEU A 26 29.36 -5.81 10.15
CA LEU A 26 30.10 -4.57 10.40
C LEU A 26 30.68 -3.92 9.12
N ALA A 27 30.91 -4.68 8.05
CA ALA A 27 31.36 -4.15 6.76
C ALA A 27 30.23 -3.50 5.97
N ALA A 28 28.99 -3.99 6.11
CA ALA A 28 27.80 -3.34 5.58
C ALA A 28 27.56 -1.94 6.18
N SER A 29 28.07 -1.68 7.40
CA SER A 29 27.94 -0.38 8.07
C SER A 29 28.98 0.68 7.65
N ILE A 30 29.76 0.48 6.57
CA ILE A 30 30.76 1.43 6.05
C ILE A 30 30.31 2.11 4.72
N ILE A 31 29.13 1.79 4.16
CA ILE A 31 28.82 1.94 2.73
C ILE A 31 27.84 3.11 2.41
N GLU A 32 27.90 3.62 1.16
CA GLU A 32 26.75 4.24 0.47
C GLU A 32 25.43 3.51 0.78
N ALA A 33 24.46 4.25 1.29
CA ALA A 33 23.29 3.70 1.94
C ALA A 33 22.18 3.31 0.94
N ALA A 34 21.87 2.02 0.81
CA ALA A 34 20.60 1.56 0.24
C ALA A 34 19.50 1.73 1.30
N THR A 35 18.56 2.63 1.06
CA THR A 35 17.47 2.91 2.00
C THR A 35 16.15 2.62 1.32
N ALA A 36 15.40 1.65 1.83
CA ALA A 36 14.06 1.40 1.31
C ALA A 36 13.14 2.58 1.66
N HIS A 37 12.68 3.28 0.64
CA HIS A 37 11.78 4.42 0.75
C HIS A 37 10.61 4.25 -0.21
N GLY A 38 9.59 5.10 -0.07
CA GLY A 38 8.56 5.23 -1.08
C GLY A 38 7.73 6.47 -0.87
N ALA A 39 6.76 6.66 -1.73
CA ALA A 39 5.81 7.75 -1.64
C ALA A 39 4.48 7.31 -2.26
N PHE A 40 3.40 7.85 -1.72
CA PHE A 40 2.11 7.80 -2.39
C PHE A 40 1.77 9.19 -2.88
N ALA A 41 1.17 9.29 -4.07
CA ALA A 41 0.45 10.49 -4.50
C ALA A 41 -1.03 10.15 -4.62
N CYS A 42 -1.86 11.01 -4.06
CA CYS A 42 -3.28 10.77 -3.91
C CYS A 42 -4.08 12.00 -4.29
N TRP A 43 -5.16 11.82 -5.04
CA TRP A 43 -6.08 12.91 -5.34
C TRP A 43 -7.51 12.40 -5.35
N ALA A 44 -8.42 13.22 -4.87
CA ALA A 44 -9.84 12.93 -4.88
C ALA A 44 -10.54 13.75 -5.95
N VAL A 45 -11.41 13.08 -6.69
CA VAL A 45 -12.34 13.68 -7.65
C VAL A 45 -13.73 13.33 -7.17
N GLY A 46 -14.67 14.27 -7.21
CA GLY A 46 -16.04 14.01 -6.78
C GLY A 46 -17.02 14.96 -7.43
N PRO A 47 -18.33 14.73 -7.32
CA PRO A 47 -19.32 15.61 -7.91
C PRO A 47 -19.26 17.00 -7.29
N VAL A 48 -19.52 18.03 -8.08
CA VAL A 48 -19.75 19.38 -7.57
C VAL A 48 -20.83 19.34 -6.49
N GLU A 49 -20.62 20.03 -5.37
CA GLU A 49 -21.39 19.77 -4.14
C GLU A 49 -22.92 19.90 -4.32
N HIS A 50 -23.37 20.91 -5.07
CA HIS A 50 -24.81 21.09 -5.34
C HIS A 50 -25.41 20.06 -6.30
N MET A 51 -24.58 19.32 -7.04
CA MET A 51 -24.98 18.24 -7.96
C MET A 51 -24.77 16.85 -7.36
N ARG A 52 -24.28 16.73 -6.11
CA ARG A 52 -23.93 15.44 -5.50
C ARG A 52 -25.10 14.46 -5.44
N ALA A 53 -26.29 14.94 -5.07
CA ALA A 53 -27.48 14.09 -4.99
C ALA A 53 -27.83 13.50 -6.36
N GLU A 54 -27.91 14.36 -7.38
CA GLU A 54 -28.18 13.96 -8.77
C GLU A 54 -27.12 13.00 -9.29
N TYR A 55 -25.84 13.27 -9.05
CA TYR A 55 -24.74 12.38 -9.42
C TYR A 55 -24.88 10.98 -8.80
N VAL A 56 -25.18 10.89 -7.50
CA VAL A 56 -25.34 9.61 -6.80
C VAL A 56 -26.54 8.84 -7.34
N GLU A 57 -27.64 9.53 -7.63
CA GLU A 57 -28.83 8.93 -8.26
C GLU A 57 -28.52 8.41 -9.66
N MET A 58 -27.84 9.19 -10.50
CA MET A 58 -27.40 8.76 -11.84
C MET A 58 -26.50 7.52 -11.79
N LEU A 59 -25.60 7.43 -10.80
CA LEU A 59 -24.76 6.24 -10.62
C LEU A 59 -25.56 5.02 -10.16
N ALA A 60 -26.56 5.21 -9.30
CA ALA A 60 -27.45 4.13 -8.88
C ALA A 60 -28.28 3.60 -10.06
N GLU A 61 -28.85 4.51 -10.86
CA GLU A 61 -29.60 4.16 -12.07
C GLU A 61 -28.69 3.45 -13.09
N ALA A 62 -27.46 3.93 -13.30
CA ALA A 62 -26.51 3.28 -14.20
C ALA A 62 -26.18 1.84 -13.77
N ARG A 63 -26.07 1.58 -12.46
CA ARG A 63 -25.87 0.22 -11.93
C ARG A 63 -27.10 -0.64 -12.20
N ASP A 64 -28.29 -0.15 -11.91
CA ASP A 64 -29.52 -0.91 -12.11
C ASP A 64 -29.76 -1.22 -13.60
N LEU A 65 -29.37 -0.31 -14.51
CA LEU A 65 -29.35 -0.53 -15.95
C LEU A 65 -28.34 -1.59 -16.38
N GLU A 66 -27.14 -1.63 -15.78
CA GLU A 66 -26.14 -2.67 -16.03
C GLU A 66 -26.65 -4.04 -15.59
N GLU A 67 -27.24 -4.14 -14.41
CA GLU A 67 -27.87 -5.36 -13.89
C GLU A 67 -29.04 -5.81 -14.77
N GLY A 68 -29.78 -4.86 -15.34
CA GLY A 68 -30.83 -5.10 -16.33
C GLY A 68 -30.34 -5.40 -17.75
N GLY A 69 -29.02 -5.39 -18.01
CA GLY A 69 -28.42 -5.67 -19.31
C GLY A 69 -28.42 -4.51 -20.31
N ALA A 70 -28.84 -3.31 -19.91
CA ALA A 70 -28.85 -2.09 -20.73
C ALA A 70 -27.48 -1.38 -20.73
N ILE A 71 -26.42 -2.14 -21.05
CA ILE A 71 -25.01 -1.73 -20.92
C ILE A 71 -24.69 -0.39 -21.60
N GLN A 72 -25.21 -0.16 -22.81
CA GLN A 72 -24.91 1.08 -23.54
C GLN A 72 -25.57 2.31 -22.91
N LEU A 73 -26.78 2.15 -22.35
CA LEU A 73 -27.47 3.26 -21.69
C LEU A 73 -26.77 3.61 -20.37
N ALA A 74 -26.37 2.59 -19.61
CA ALA A 74 -25.57 2.78 -18.40
C ALA A 74 -24.24 3.49 -18.71
N ALA A 75 -23.54 3.08 -19.78
CA ALA A 75 -22.31 3.75 -20.22
C ALA A 75 -22.55 5.23 -20.57
N ASN A 76 -23.64 5.54 -21.28
CA ASN A 76 -23.99 6.92 -21.60
C ASN A 76 -24.31 7.75 -20.35
N LEU A 77 -25.03 7.17 -19.39
CA LEU A 77 -25.39 7.84 -18.14
C LEU A 77 -24.16 8.12 -17.28
N ARG A 78 -23.22 7.17 -17.20
CA ARG A 78 -21.91 7.37 -16.54
C ARG A 78 -21.11 8.48 -17.21
N ALA A 79 -21.05 8.51 -18.55
CA ALA A 79 -20.36 9.56 -19.28
C ALA A 79 -20.98 10.96 -19.06
N GLN A 80 -22.30 11.04 -18.85
CA GLN A 80 -22.96 12.29 -18.45
C GLN A 80 -22.59 12.69 -17.02
N ALA A 81 -22.60 11.73 -16.09
CA ALA A 81 -22.24 11.95 -14.68
C ALA A 81 -20.78 12.44 -14.52
N GLU A 82 -19.86 11.97 -15.37
CA GLU A 82 -18.45 12.42 -15.37
C GLU A 82 -18.30 13.92 -15.62
N ARG A 83 -19.26 14.57 -16.29
CA ARG A 83 -19.23 16.03 -16.53
C ARG A 83 -19.54 16.85 -15.29
N MET A 84 -20.05 16.21 -14.23
CA MET A 84 -20.39 16.83 -12.95
C MET A 84 -19.23 16.76 -11.95
N LEU A 85 -18.07 16.21 -12.35
CA LEU A 85 -16.93 15.98 -11.47
C LEU A 85 -15.97 17.17 -11.40
N GLU A 86 -15.41 17.38 -10.21
CA GLU A 86 -14.32 18.33 -9.94
C GLU A 86 -13.24 17.69 -9.07
N GLU A 87 -12.02 18.21 -9.17
CA GLU A 87 -10.96 17.86 -8.22
C GLU A 87 -11.28 18.46 -6.85
N LYS A 88 -11.27 17.61 -5.82
CA LYS A 88 -11.52 18.00 -4.44
C LYS A 88 -10.23 18.38 -3.71
N TRP A 89 -9.18 17.60 -3.92
CA TRP A 89 -7.87 17.82 -3.34
C TRP A 89 -6.82 16.90 -3.95
N HIS A 90 -5.55 17.28 -3.75
CA HIS A 90 -4.37 16.48 -4.04
C HIS A 90 -3.45 16.51 -2.81
N ASP A 91 -2.87 15.37 -2.46
CA ASP A 91 -1.88 15.23 -1.39
C ASP A 91 -0.84 14.16 -1.71
N ALA A 92 0.30 14.24 -1.04
CA ALA A 92 1.27 13.16 -0.97
C ALA A 92 1.20 12.49 0.41
N ALA A 93 1.45 11.18 0.46
CA ALA A 93 1.59 10.47 1.71
C ALA A 93 3.04 10.04 1.93
N ALA A 94 3.62 10.52 3.04
CA ALA A 94 4.96 10.12 3.46
C ALA A 94 4.93 8.64 3.87
N ASN A 95 5.77 7.83 3.24
CA ASN A 95 5.75 6.39 3.39
C ASN A 95 6.67 5.91 4.53
N VAL A 96 6.14 5.03 5.37
CA VAL A 96 6.93 4.13 6.21
C VAL A 96 6.97 2.76 5.53
N VAL A 97 8.13 2.39 4.96
CA VAL A 97 8.36 0.99 4.56
C VAL A 97 8.54 0.16 5.83
N CYS A 98 7.61 -0.76 6.07
CA CYS A 98 7.58 -1.59 7.28
C CYS A 98 8.72 -2.61 7.27
N THR A 99 9.22 -2.97 8.45
CA THR A 99 10.31 -3.94 8.63
C THR A 99 9.99 -5.29 7.98
N GLY A 100 8.73 -5.76 8.12
CA GLY A 100 8.28 -6.99 7.47
C GLY A 100 8.38 -6.93 5.95
N GLY A 101 8.04 -5.78 5.33
CA GLY A 101 8.18 -5.54 3.90
C GLY A 101 9.64 -5.54 3.42
N LYS A 102 10.54 -4.90 4.18
CA LYS A 102 11.97 -4.89 3.88
C LYS A 102 12.56 -6.30 3.90
N ASN A 103 12.23 -7.07 4.95
CA ASN A 103 12.71 -8.45 5.08
C ASN A 103 12.18 -9.32 3.94
N ASP A 104 10.89 -9.22 3.62
CA ASP A 104 10.27 -9.97 2.52
C ASP A 104 10.94 -9.66 1.17
N ALA A 105 11.26 -8.40 0.89
CA ALA A 105 11.97 -8.00 -0.33
C ALA A 105 13.40 -8.58 -0.39
N LEU A 106 14.14 -8.53 0.72
CA LEU A 106 15.50 -9.07 0.81
C LEU A 106 15.52 -10.59 0.70
N ASP A 107 14.62 -11.29 1.39
CA ASP A 107 14.55 -12.75 1.36
C ASP A 107 14.18 -13.26 -0.04
N LYS A 108 13.21 -12.61 -0.71
CA LYS A 108 12.85 -12.95 -2.09
C LYS A 108 14.01 -12.76 -3.07
N TYR A 109 14.73 -11.64 -2.96
CA TYR A 109 15.79 -11.32 -3.90
C TYR A 109 17.08 -12.11 -3.64
N LEU A 110 17.50 -12.24 -2.37
CA LEU A 110 18.81 -12.79 -2.02
C LEU A 110 18.77 -14.28 -1.65
N ALA A 111 17.65 -14.80 -1.12
CA ALA A 111 17.54 -16.21 -0.75
C ALA A 111 16.92 -17.08 -1.87
N GLY A 112 16.41 -16.47 -2.94
CA GLY A 112 15.89 -17.19 -4.12
C GLY A 112 14.58 -17.93 -3.85
N SER A 113 13.53 -17.22 -3.41
CA SER A 113 12.20 -17.81 -3.23
C SER A 113 11.31 -17.64 -4.47
N ALA A 114 10.38 -18.57 -4.70
CA ALA A 114 9.41 -18.46 -5.79
C ALA A 114 8.50 -17.25 -5.55
N TYR A 115 8.55 -16.27 -6.46
CA TYR A 115 7.82 -15.01 -6.35
C TYR A 115 6.37 -15.16 -6.84
N THR A 116 5.41 -15.10 -5.92
CA THR A 116 3.97 -15.05 -6.24
C THR A 116 3.22 -14.02 -5.38
N ALA A 117 3.81 -12.85 -5.16
CA ALA A 117 3.12 -11.81 -4.38
C ALA A 117 2.30 -10.90 -5.29
N ALA A 118 0.97 -11.02 -5.23
CA ALA A 118 0.08 -9.98 -5.66
C ALA A 118 -0.01 -8.91 -4.55
N TRP A 119 0.10 -7.64 -4.93
CA TRP A 119 0.01 -6.51 -4.01
C TRP A 119 -1.34 -5.82 -4.13
N TYR A 120 -1.76 -5.17 -3.06
CA TYR A 120 -3.04 -4.49 -2.94
C TYR A 120 -2.89 -3.24 -2.08
N LEU A 121 -3.60 -2.19 -2.47
CA LEU A 121 -3.71 -0.94 -1.74
C LEU A 121 -4.95 -0.96 -0.86
N GLY A 122 -4.80 -0.52 0.38
CA GLY A 122 -5.90 -0.22 1.31
C GLY A 122 -5.78 1.19 1.86
N LEU A 123 -6.79 1.61 2.62
CA LEU A 123 -6.90 2.96 3.19
C LEU A 123 -6.90 2.90 4.71
N ILE A 124 -6.14 3.77 5.35
CA ILE A 124 -6.06 3.91 6.81
C ILE A 124 -7.18 4.85 7.27
N SER A 125 -8.05 4.36 8.17
CA SER A 125 -9.10 5.16 8.79
C SER A 125 -8.54 6.08 9.88
N SER A 126 -9.15 7.25 10.07
CA SER A 126 -8.88 8.10 11.25
C SER A 126 -9.50 7.54 12.54
N THR A 127 -10.42 6.57 12.44
CA THR A 127 -11.06 5.94 13.59
C THR A 127 -10.03 5.23 14.46
N SER A 128 -9.97 5.62 15.74
CA SER A 128 -9.06 5.06 16.75
C SER A 128 -7.57 5.18 16.37
N TYR A 129 -7.23 6.14 15.51
CA TYR A 129 -5.86 6.31 15.02
C TYR A 129 -4.93 6.89 16.10
N THR A 130 -3.79 6.26 16.31
CA THR A 130 -2.71 6.73 17.19
C THR A 130 -1.35 6.79 16.48
N GLY A 131 -1.14 6.06 15.38
CA GLY A 131 0.11 6.13 14.62
C GLY A 131 0.36 4.93 13.72
N VAL A 132 1.14 5.14 12.66
CA VAL A 132 1.79 4.08 11.88
C VAL A 132 3.21 3.87 12.42
N ALA A 133 3.63 2.62 12.57
CA ALA A 133 4.97 2.26 13.05
C ALA A 133 5.72 1.37 12.05
N ALA A 134 7.06 1.49 12.02
CA ALA A 134 7.89 0.64 11.17
C ALA A 134 7.78 -0.86 11.52
N GLY A 135 7.39 -1.19 12.76
CA GLY A 135 7.16 -2.56 13.21
C GLY A 135 5.77 -3.11 12.87
N ASP A 136 4.89 -2.32 12.26
CA ASP A 136 3.54 -2.78 11.91
C ASP A 136 3.57 -3.97 10.95
N THR A 137 2.63 -4.87 11.15
CA THR A 137 2.34 -6.00 10.26
C THR A 137 0.83 -6.11 10.07
N MET A 138 0.36 -6.85 9.06
CA MET A 138 -1.08 -7.11 8.92
C MET A 138 -1.67 -7.81 10.16
N ALA A 139 -0.86 -8.55 10.92
CA ALA A 139 -1.30 -9.23 12.15
C ALA A 139 -1.25 -8.33 13.39
N SER A 140 -0.44 -7.26 13.39
CA SER A 140 -0.21 -6.39 14.54
C SER A 140 0.06 -4.95 14.09
N HIS A 141 -0.96 -4.11 14.17
CA HIS A 141 -0.95 -2.68 13.82
C HIS A 141 -2.01 -1.91 14.62
N ALA A 142 -2.08 -2.13 15.94
CA ALA A 142 -3.16 -1.61 16.80
C ALA A 142 -3.32 -0.07 16.81
N GLY A 143 -2.35 0.68 16.27
CA GLY A 143 -2.41 2.13 16.16
C GLY A 143 -3.28 2.66 15.01
N TRP A 144 -3.82 1.79 14.17
CA TRP A 144 -4.72 2.19 13.09
C TRP A 144 -5.64 1.05 12.63
N THR A 145 -6.66 1.40 11.85
CA THR A 145 -7.61 0.44 11.26
C THR A 145 -7.77 0.70 9.76
N GLU A 146 -8.17 -0.32 9.00
CA GLU A 146 -8.52 -0.16 7.58
C GLU A 146 -9.91 0.46 7.43
N SER A 147 -10.03 1.48 6.58
CA SER A 147 -11.32 1.94 6.06
C SER A 147 -11.78 1.03 4.93
N THR A 148 -13.01 0.53 5.00
CA THR A 148 -13.63 -0.30 3.96
C THR A 148 -14.72 0.44 3.18
N ALA A 149 -14.81 1.76 3.34
CA ALA A 149 -15.81 2.65 2.76
C ALA A 149 -15.58 2.93 1.25
N TYR A 150 -15.43 1.86 0.47
CA TYR A 150 -15.32 1.90 -0.98
C TYR A 150 -15.99 0.67 -1.61
N SER A 151 -16.50 0.80 -2.83
CA SER A 151 -17.38 -0.20 -3.48
C SER A 151 -16.67 -1.46 -3.94
N GLN A 152 -15.37 -1.41 -4.24
CA GLN A 152 -14.61 -2.57 -4.72
C GLN A 152 -14.71 -3.74 -3.73
N ALA A 153 -14.94 -4.97 -4.21
CA ALA A 153 -15.14 -6.14 -3.33
C ALA A 153 -13.88 -6.52 -2.53
N THR A 154 -12.71 -6.25 -3.10
CA THR A 154 -11.40 -6.49 -2.50
C THR A 154 -10.61 -5.19 -2.39
N ARG A 155 -9.50 -5.21 -1.65
CA ARG A 155 -8.47 -4.17 -1.76
C ARG A 155 -8.05 -3.99 -3.22
N VAL A 156 -7.72 -2.77 -3.62
CA VAL A 156 -7.48 -2.42 -5.03
C VAL A 156 -6.07 -2.85 -5.43
N ALA A 157 -5.93 -3.64 -6.50
CA ALA A 157 -4.62 -4.08 -6.98
C ALA A 157 -3.93 -2.95 -7.80
N PRO A 158 -2.77 -2.43 -7.36
CA PRO A 158 -1.98 -1.52 -8.19
C PRO A 158 -1.36 -2.25 -9.38
N SER A 159 -1.29 -1.56 -10.52
CA SER A 159 -0.52 -1.99 -11.69
C SER A 159 0.86 -1.34 -11.66
N PHE A 160 1.93 -2.13 -11.74
CA PHE A 160 3.30 -1.63 -11.65
C PHE A 160 4.01 -1.62 -13.01
N SER A 161 4.79 -0.57 -13.25
CA SER A 161 5.80 -0.56 -14.30
C SER A 161 7.00 -1.43 -13.94
N ALA A 162 7.83 -1.74 -14.94
CA ALA A 162 9.16 -2.28 -14.71
C ALA A 162 9.98 -1.32 -13.83
N ALA A 163 10.87 -1.87 -13.00
CA ALA A 163 11.75 -1.04 -12.19
C ALA A 163 12.84 -0.41 -13.06
N SER A 164 13.19 0.85 -12.81
CA SER A 164 14.27 1.57 -13.46
C SER A 164 14.88 2.59 -12.51
N SER A 165 16.19 2.83 -12.61
CA SER A 165 16.90 3.81 -11.76
C SER A 165 16.68 3.64 -10.25
N GLY A 166 16.61 2.39 -9.77
CA GLY A 166 16.36 2.09 -8.35
C GLY A 166 14.92 2.32 -7.88
N SER A 167 13.98 2.61 -8.79
CA SER A 167 12.59 2.92 -8.49
C SER A 167 11.61 1.96 -9.18
N LYS A 168 10.52 1.64 -8.48
CA LYS A 168 9.38 0.89 -9.00
C LYS A 168 8.10 1.66 -8.71
N ALA A 169 7.48 2.17 -9.77
CA ALA A 169 6.27 2.99 -9.68
C ALA A 169 5.06 2.26 -10.29
N THR A 170 3.87 2.66 -9.85
CA THR A 170 2.62 2.27 -10.51
C THR A 170 2.53 2.87 -11.91
N SER A 171 2.04 2.09 -12.88
CA SER A 171 1.83 2.53 -14.27
C SER A 171 0.56 3.35 -14.45
N ALA A 172 -0.39 3.24 -13.51
CA ALA A 172 -1.64 3.98 -13.46
C ALA A 172 -2.10 4.09 -12.00
N ALA A 173 -3.01 5.04 -11.72
CA ALA A 173 -3.59 5.16 -10.39
C ALA A 173 -4.56 4.02 -10.10
N ALA A 174 -4.51 3.51 -8.87
CA ALA A 174 -5.55 2.67 -8.32
C ALA A 174 -6.73 3.55 -7.87
N SER A 175 -7.93 3.25 -8.36
CA SER A 175 -9.13 4.02 -8.11
C SER A 175 -10.00 3.34 -7.04
N PHE A 176 -10.36 4.10 -6.00
CA PHE A 176 -11.28 3.71 -4.93
C PHE A 176 -12.59 4.49 -5.10
N SER A 177 -13.69 3.78 -5.31
CA SER A 177 -15.02 4.40 -5.47
C SER A 177 -15.69 4.49 -4.11
N ILE A 178 -15.72 5.67 -3.51
CA ILE A 178 -16.17 5.88 -2.13
C ILE A 178 -17.69 5.75 -2.05
N ASN A 179 -18.15 4.90 -1.14
CA ASN A 179 -19.58 4.54 -1.00
C ASN A 179 -20.21 5.02 0.32
N ALA A 180 -19.40 5.58 1.22
CA ALA A 180 -19.83 6.15 2.48
C ALA A 180 -18.84 7.23 2.92
N ALA A 181 -19.30 8.20 3.71
CA ALA A 181 -18.43 9.21 4.25
C ALA A 181 -17.32 8.58 5.11
N ALA A 182 -16.07 8.97 4.85
CA ALA A 182 -14.90 8.42 5.54
C ALA A 182 -13.81 9.48 5.69
N THR A 183 -13.09 9.44 6.81
CA THR A 183 -11.91 10.28 7.03
C THR A 183 -10.67 9.39 6.99
N ILE A 184 -9.79 9.66 6.02
CA ILE A 184 -8.66 8.82 5.66
C ILE A 184 -7.36 9.50 6.10
N LYS A 185 -6.50 8.74 6.76
CA LYS A 185 -5.15 9.14 7.21
C LYS A 185 -4.11 9.00 6.11
N GLY A 186 -4.28 8.01 5.25
CA GLY A 186 -3.41 7.74 4.11
C GLY A 186 -3.57 6.29 3.62
N PRO A 187 -2.81 5.86 2.61
CA PRO A 187 -2.89 4.50 2.06
C PRO A 187 -1.88 3.53 2.69
N PHE A 188 -2.08 2.23 2.48
CA PHE A 188 -1.09 1.19 2.78
C PHE A 188 -1.02 0.15 1.66
N LEU A 189 0.09 -0.57 1.56
CA LEU A 189 0.34 -1.63 0.57
C LEU A 189 0.57 -2.98 1.25
N THR A 190 -0.20 -3.99 0.84
CA THR A 190 -0.19 -5.33 1.44
C THR A 190 -0.30 -6.45 0.40
N SER A 191 0.09 -7.67 0.76
CA SER A 191 0.04 -8.84 -0.11
C SER A 191 -1.25 -9.67 -0.01
N ASN A 192 -2.30 -9.14 0.63
CA ASN A 192 -3.58 -9.83 0.79
C ASN A 192 -4.74 -8.92 0.38
N ASN A 193 -5.70 -9.45 -0.37
CA ASN A 193 -6.79 -8.67 -0.96
C ASN A 193 -8.04 -8.53 -0.07
N THR A 194 -8.12 -9.25 1.04
CA THR A 194 -9.30 -9.29 1.90
C THR A 194 -9.38 -8.02 2.72
N LYS A 195 -10.45 -7.23 2.52
CA LYS A 195 -10.78 -6.07 3.35
C LYS A 195 -10.86 -6.48 4.82
N SER A 196 -10.23 -5.70 5.70
CA SER A 196 -10.11 -5.98 7.13
C SER A 196 -9.38 -7.30 7.47
N GLY A 197 -8.77 -7.97 6.48
CA GLY A 197 -7.98 -9.17 6.69
C GLY A 197 -6.65 -8.85 7.39
N THR A 198 -6.25 -9.71 8.33
CA THR A 198 -5.05 -9.56 9.18
C THR A 198 -3.86 -10.42 8.75
N THR A 199 -3.97 -11.10 7.61
CA THR A 199 -2.91 -11.95 7.05
C THR A 199 -2.16 -11.25 5.93
N GLY A 200 -0.98 -11.77 5.58
CA GLY A 200 -0.15 -11.27 4.49
C GLY A 200 0.95 -10.32 4.97
N ILE A 201 1.75 -9.84 4.02
CA ILE A 201 2.84 -8.92 4.27
C ILE A 201 2.30 -7.50 4.21
N LEU A 202 2.59 -6.69 5.21
CA LEU A 202 2.47 -5.24 5.13
C LEU A 202 3.80 -4.70 4.62
N TYR A 203 3.82 -4.17 3.40
CA TYR A 203 5.04 -3.62 2.82
C TYR A 203 5.26 -2.18 3.30
N SER A 204 4.20 -1.40 3.31
CA SER A 204 4.28 0.04 3.43
C SER A 204 2.97 0.61 3.94
N ALA A 205 3.05 1.66 4.76
CA ALA A 205 1.91 2.46 5.20
C ALA A 205 2.31 3.94 5.16
N GLY A 206 1.44 4.78 4.62
CA GLY A 206 1.70 6.20 4.40
C GLY A 206 0.66 7.08 5.07
N LEU A 207 1.09 8.30 5.43
CA LEU A 207 0.23 9.33 6.02
C LEU A 207 0.25 10.59 5.18
N PHE A 208 -0.93 11.16 4.93
CA PHE A 208 -1.07 12.41 4.19
C PHE A 208 -0.31 13.54 4.87
N SER A 209 0.40 14.33 4.05
CA SER A 209 1.27 15.40 4.54
C SER A 209 0.49 16.61 5.04
N SER A 210 -0.69 16.87 4.49
CA SER A 210 -1.53 18.03 4.84
C SER A 210 -2.59 17.71 5.91
N GLY A 211 -2.51 16.53 6.54
CA GLY A 211 -3.48 16.04 7.51
C GLY A 211 -4.59 15.18 6.91
N ASP A 212 -5.60 14.90 7.73
CA ASP A 212 -6.67 13.95 7.40
C ASP A 212 -7.52 14.42 6.21
N ARG A 213 -7.89 13.48 5.33
CA ARG A 213 -8.73 13.76 4.17
C ARG A 213 -10.11 13.15 4.36
N THR A 214 -11.13 13.99 4.40
CA THR A 214 -12.52 13.53 4.37
C THR A 214 -12.95 13.29 2.93
N LEU A 215 -13.60 12.16 2.71
CA LEU A 215 -14.20 11.74 1.46
C LEU A 215 -15.69 11.56 1.69
N ALA A 216 -16.48 11.95 0.70
CA ALA A 216 -17.92 11.78 0.69
C ALA A 216 -18.33 10.63 -0.24
N ASN A 217 -19.56 10.15 -0.06
CA ASN A 217 -20.15 9.18 -0.99
C ASN A 217 -20.19 9.77 -2.42
N GLY A 218 -19.81 8.95 -3.40
CA GLY A 218 -19.68 9.36 -4.80
C GLY A 218 -18.32 9.96 -5.15
N ASP A 219 -17.44 10.23 -4.17
CA ASP A 219 -16.07 10.61 -4.48
C ASP A 219 -15.27 9.41 -4.99
N THR A 220 -14.25 9.69 -5.79
CA THR A 220 -13.26 8.73 -6.26
C THR A 220 -11.88 9.16 -5.75
N LEU A 221 -11.27 8.31 -4.92
CA LEU A 221 -9.89 8.51 -4.48
C LEU A 221 -8.95 7.73 -5.39
N ASN A 222 -8.00 8.43 -6.01
CA ASN A 222 -6.97 7.85 -6.85
C ASN A 222 -5.65 7.80 -6.07
N VAL A 223 -4.96 6.66 -6.13
CA VAL A 223 -3.72 6.41 -5.39
C VAL A 223 -2.66 5.85 -6.33
N THR A 224 -1.50 6.49 -6.39
CA THR A 224 -0.29 5.93 -7.01
C THR A 224 0.73 5.58 -5.93
N TYR A 225 1.64 4.66 -6.26
CA TYR A 225 2.70 4.26 -5.34
C TYR A 225 4.04 4.15 -6.07
N THR A 226 5.08 4.63 -5.41
CA THR A 226 6.47 4.46 -5.82
C THR A 226 7.27 3.91 -4.64
N ALA A 227 8.04 2.85 -4.88
CA ALA A 227 9.05 2.35 -3.96
C ALA A 227 10.45 2.50 -4.57
N GLY A 228 11.43 2.82 -3.75
CA GLY A 228 12.84 2.85 -4.13
C GLY A 228 13.71 2.15 -3.09
N LEU A 229 14.90 1.72 -3.51
CA LEU A 229 15.93 1.11 -2.67
C LEU A 229 17.29 1.76 -2.88
#